data_AF-B7FTI1-F1
#
_entry.id   AF-B7FTI1-F1
#
_cell.length_a   1.000
_cell.length_b   1.000
_cell.length_c   1.000
_cell.angle_alpha   90.00
_cell.angle_beta   90.00
_cell.angle_gamma   90.00
#
_symmetry.space_group_name_H-M   'P 1'
#
loop_
_entity.id
_entity.type
_entity.pdbx_description
1 polymer ?
#
loop_
_entity_poly.entity_id
_entity_poly.type
_entity_poly.pdbx_seq_one_letter_code
_entity_poly.pdbx_strand_id
1 'polypeptide(L)'
;MTQSASAFRTRRRTLAKLPGMRCPEFLDTRDSWLGFTKSQSRVSKKVANSRAKKNRTTTRIAHTRTTAQRQAEPSILAPSRDCCASTSTGTDKQNVLKIPKESARSMDSAKVKELLQSTDISLLKDTLRVYQDVNPEEDARQQEQLLKLQILLWSRILHLQQNDPNCNPLDIVESYHHLSRCWMSMGDTTKAIGQLRHALAVQADNCQTLQLLSDAHLSSADYESAIDWQEKAINGMQERRKDGASVCFAYGNLGAIFEAKGDFEQAIAVLQKGQSFWPSDNNVALPTGEAADLAVRLGMLLEKMGQYTKAVQELTVAHKMLVHLKGEGDAQAEEVAYLLDMASNMVE
;
A
#
# COMPACT_ATOMS: atom_id res chain seq x y z
N MET A 1 -14.12 -8.28 42.21
CA MET A 1 -12.99 -8.36 41.25
C MET A 1 -12.77 -9.74 40.61
N THR A 2 -13.69 -10.71 40.73
CA THR A 2 -13.45 -12.11 40.28
C THR A 2 -14.25 -12.57 39.05
N GLN A 3 -15.21 -11.78 38.54
CA GLN A 3 -16.05 -12.19 37.40
C GLN A 3 -15.46 -11.88 36.02
N SER A 4 -14.68 -10.81 35.85
CA SER A 4 -14.05 -10.45 34.56
C SER A 4 -12.99 -11.46 34.10
N ALA A 5 -12.16 -11.95 35.01
CA ALA A 5 -11.14 -12.97 34.72
C ALA A 5 -11.73 -14.31 34.25
N SER A 6 -12.96 -14.63 34.66
CA SER A 6 -13.69 -15.84 34.22
C SER A 6 -14.12 -15.74 32.74
N ALA A 7 -14.66 -14.59 32.35
CA ALA A 7 -15.08 -14.35 30.96
C ALA A 7 -13.90 -14.44 29.97
N PHE A 8 -12.75 -13.84 30.32
CA PHE A 8 -11.53 -13.90 29.50
C PHE A 8 -10.93 -15.31 29.39
N ARG A 9 -10.85 -16.07 30.49
CA ARG A 9 -10.40 -17.49 30.45
C ARG A 9 -11.31 -18.37 29.57
N THR A 10 -12.58 -18.02 29.46
CA THR A 10 -13.54 -18.76 28.62
C THR A 10 -13.31 -18.46 27.13
N ARG A 11 -13.03 -17.19 26.75
CA ARG A 11 -12.60 -16.83 25.37
C ARG A 11 -11.28 -17.50 24.95
N ARG A 12 -10.28 -17.59 25.85
CA ARG A 12 -9.01 -18.32 25.57
C ARG A 12 -9.25 -19.79 25.17
N ARG A 13 -10.30 -20.44 25.68
CA ARG A 13 -10.65 -21.85 25.37
C ARG A 13 -11.45 -22.04 24.08
N THR A 14 -12.16 -21.02 23.58
CA THR A 14 -12.89 -21.12 22.30
C THR A 14 -11.97 -20.89 21.10
N LEU A 15 -11.01 -19.97 21.21
CA LEU A 15 -10.00 -19.72 20.16
C LEU A 15 -9.09 -20.94 19.92
N ALA A 16 -8.70 -21.66 20.97
CA ALA A 16 -7.87 -22.86 20.90
C ALA A 16 -8.53 -24.09 20.24
N LYS A 17 -9.79 -23.99 19.77
CA LYS A 17 -10.53 -25.09 19.12
C LYS A 17 -10.86 -24.85 17.64
N LEU A 18 -10.39 -23.75 17.04
CA LEU A 18 -10.50 -23.55 15.60
C LEU A 18 -9.44 -24.41 14.87
N PRO A 19 -9.85 -25.37 14.00
CA PRO A 19 -8.89 -26.22 13.29
C PRO A 19 -8.20 -25.41 12.18
N GLY A 20 -6.99 -24.91 12.46
CA GLY A 20 -6.20 -24.18 11.47
C GLY A 20 -4.95 -23.48 12.02
N MET A 21 -4.98 -23.04 13.29
CA MET A 21 -3.82 -22.38 13.90
C MET A 21 -2.79 -23.41 14.39
N ARG A 22 -1.83 -23.73 13.51
CA ARG A 22 -0.49 -24.10 13.96
C ARG A 22 0.13 -22.86 14.62
N CYS A 23 0.99 -23.05 15.62
CA CYS A 23 1.80 -21.97 16.18
C CYS A 23 2.51 -21.21 15.04
N PRO A 24 2.34 -19.89 14.90
CA PRO A 24 3.11 -19.13 13.93
C PRO A 24 4.56 -19.11 14.39
N GLU A 25 5.45 -19.72 13.61
CA GLU A 25 6.84 -19.29 13.60
C GLU A 25 6.85 -17.80 13.25
N PHE A 26 7.56 -17.00 14.05
CA PHE A 26 7.54 -15.54 14.07
C PHE A 26 7.43 -14.92 12.67
N LEU A 27 6.26 -14.36 12.35
CA LEU A 27 6.05 -13.64 11.10
C LEU A 27 6.74 -12.28 11.21
N ASP A 28 7.87 -12.18 10.48
CA ASP A 28 8.56 -10.96 10.07
C ASP A 28 7.54 -9.80 9.88
N THR A 29 7.44 -8.88 10.86
CA THR A 29 6.41 -7.81 10.93
C THR A 29 6.72 -6.66 9.97
N ARG A 30 6.78 -7.02 8.69
CA ARG A 30 7.10 -6.16 7.55
C ARG A 30 5.85 -5.70 6.77
N ASP A 31 4.67 -6.17 7.19
CA ASP A 31 3.45 -6.23 6.37
C ASP A 31 2.29 -5.31 6.81
N SER A 32 2.28 -4.76 8.03
CA SER A 32 1.22 -3.82 8.49
C SER A 32 1.59 -2.34 8.35
N TRP A 33 2.84 -2.04 7.97
CA TRP A 33 3.41 -0.69 8.08
C TRP A 33 4.04 -0.11 6.80
N LEU A 34 4.26 -0.95 5.79
CA LEU A 34 4.67 -0.52 4.45
C LEU A 34 3.86 -1.35 3.45
N GLY A 35 2.86 -0.75 2.80
CA GLY A 35 2.02 -1.39 1.76
C GLY A 35 2.76 -1.74 0.46
N PHE A 36 4.08 -1.96 0.52
CA PHE A 36 5.00 -2.04 -0.62
C PHE A 36 5.97 -3.22 -0.59
N THR A 37 6.12 -3.93 0.54
CA THR A 37 7.24 -4.87 0.77
C THR A 37 6.97 -6.30 0.28
N LYS A 38 5.72 -6.75 0.27
CA LYS A 38 5.37 -8.17 0.04
C LYS A 38 5.49 -8.63 -1.42
N SER A 39 5.30 -7.74 -2.41
CA SER A 39 5.40 -8.08 -3.85
C SER A 39 6.86 -8.30 -4.29
N GLN A 40 7.79 -7.46 -3.83
CA GLN A 40 9.16 -7.43 -4.31
C GLN A 40 9.94 -8.73 -4.00
N SER A 41 9.73 -9.34 -2.84
CA SER A 41 10.47 -10.55 -2.43
C SER A 41 10.21 -11.77 -3.33
N ARG A 42 9.01 -11.87 -3.91
CA ARG A 42 8.62 -12.95 -4.85
C ARG A 42 9.07 -12.68 -6.28
N VAL A 43 9.08 -11.41 -6.72
CA VAL A 43 9.50 -11.02 -8.08
C VAL A 43 11.02 -11.15 -8.24
N SER A 44 11.80 -10.60 -7.31
CA SER A 44 13.28 -10.62 -7.39
C SER A 44 13.85 -12.04 -7.40
N LYS A 45 13.29 -12.96 -6.58
CA LYS A 45 13.68 -14.39 -6.60
C LYS A 45 13.32 -15.10 -7.93
N LYS A 46 12.27 -14.68 -8.64
CA LYS A 46 11.91 -15.23 -9.97
C LYS A 46 12.79 -14.66 -11.09
N VAL A 47 13.19 -13.40 -11.03
CA VAL A 47 14.07 -12.77 -12.05
C VAL A 47 15.50 -13.33 -11.98
N ALA A 48 16.04 -13.57 -10.78
CA ALA A 48 17.32 -14.25 -10.62
C ALA A 48 17.31 -15.68 -11.23
N ASN A 49 16.25 -16.46 -10.94
CA ASN A 49 16.09 -17.81 -11.48
C ASN A 49 15.86 -17.87 -13.01
N SER A 50 15.29 -16.82 -13.62
CA SER A 50 15.09 -16.77 -15.08
C SER A 50 16.37 -16.46 -15.84
N ARG A 51 17.29 -15.66 -15.27
CA ARG A 51 18.65 -15.48 -15.80
C ARG A 51 19.47 -16.78 -15.73
N ALA A 52 19.39 -17.52 -14.63
CA ALA A 52 20.09 -18.80 -14.48
C ALA A 52 19.68 -19.87 -15.52
N LYS A 53 18.43 -19.85 -16.00
CA LYS A 53 17.94 -20.83 -16.99
C LYS A 53 18.25 -20.51 -18.47
N LYS A 54 18.85 -19.36 -18.80
CA LYS A 54 19.18 -19.01 -20.20
C LYS A 54 20.51 -19.59 -20.71
N ASN A 55 21.34 -20.19 -19.85
CA ASN A 55 22.63 -20.77 -20.22
C ASN A 55 22.63 -22.31 -20.27
N ARG A 56 21.64 -22.92 -20.93
CA ARG A 56 21.76 -24.31 -21.43
C ARG A 56 21.32 -24.42 -22.89
N THR A 57 22.19 -25.03 -23.67
CA THR A 57 22.24 -25.03 -25.13
C THR A 57 21.27 -26.02 -25.78
N THR A 58 20.74 -25.59 -26.94
CA THR A 58 20.38 -26.36 -28.16
C THR A 58 20.43 -27.91 -28.14
N THR A 59 19.41 -28.56 -28.74
CA THR A 59 19.51 -29.34 -30.01
C THR A 59 18.10 -29.85 -30.45
N ARG A 60 17.67 -29.51 -31.69
CA ARG A 60 17.09 -30.35 -32.80
C ARG A 60 16.32 -31.66 -32.43
N ILE A 61 15.24 -32.13 -33.08
CA ILE A 61 14.79 -32.21 -34.49
C ILE A 61 13.22 -32.25 -34.56
N ALA A 62 12.63 -31.97 -35.73
CA ALA A 62 11.16 -31.99 -35.99
C ALA A 62 10.56 -33.38 -36.28
N HIS A 63 9.21 -33.51 -36.25
CA HIS A 63 8.45 -34.34 -37.20
C HIS A 63 6.97 -33.92 -37.32
N THR A 64 6.35 -34.30 -38.44
CA THR A 64 5.02 -33.89 -38.95
C THR A 64 4.01 -35.04 -38.99
N ARG A 65 2.70 -34.78 -38.83
CA ARG A 65 1.52 -35.43 -39.49
C ARG A 65 0.20 -35.04 -38.75
N THR A 66 -0.73 -34.31 -39.37
CA THR A 66 -1.90 -34.69 -40.22
C THR A 66 -3.11 -35.35 -39.52
N THR A 67 -4.28 -34.72 -39.74
CA THR A 67 -5.65 -35.27 -39.93
C THR A 67 -6.34 -36.13 -38.86
N ALA A 68 -7.51 -35.68 -38.40
CA ALA A 68 -8.80 -36.37 -38.61
C ALA A 68 -10.01 -35.49 -38.24
N GLN A 69 -11.11 -35.61 -38.98
CA GLN A 69 -12.42 -35.02 -38.67
C GLN A 69 -13.25 -35.94 -37.76
N ARG A 70 -14.25 -35.40 -37.05
CA ARG A 70 -15.59 -36.03 -36.94
C ARG A 70 -16.66 -35.01 -36.53
N GLN A 71 -17.81 -35.08 -37.21
CA GLN A 71 -19.07 -34.39 -36.87
C GLN A 71 -20.02 -35.40 -36.19
N ALA A 72 -20.92 -34.93 -35.31
CA ALA A 72 -22.34 -35.34 -35.21
C ALA A 72 -23.03 -34.64 -34.03
N GLU A 73 -24.33 -34.39 -34.14
CA GLU A 73 -25.17 -33.55 -33.27
C GLU A 73 -26.14 -34.40 -32.38
N PRO A 74 -27.41 -34.02 -32.06
CA PRO A 74 -27.85 -33.13 -30.97
C PRO A 74 -28.98 -33.71 -30.07
N SER A 75 -29.35 -32.99 -28.98
CA SER A 75 -30.75 -32.86 -28.42
C SER A 75 -30.71 -32.04 -27.10
N ILE A 76 -31.32 -30.84 -27.00
CA ILE A 76 -32.74 -30.50 -26.70
C ILE A 76 -33.21 -30.89 -25.28
N LEU A 77 -33.36 -29.90 -24.38
CA LEU A 77 -34.64 -29.48 -23.79
C LEU A 77 -34.51 -28.18 -22.95
N ALA A 78 -35.51 -27.30 -23.07
CA ALA A 78 -35.76 -26.10 -22.25
C ALA A 78 -37.04 -26.35 -21.39
N PRO A 79 -37.79 -25.38 -20.80
CA PRO A 79 -37.66 -23.91 -20.70
C PRO A 79 -37.94 -23.44 -19.23
N SER A 80 -38.52 -22.29 -18.83
CA SER A 80 -38.92 -20.96 -19.39
C SER A 80 -39.04 -19.95 -18.22
N ARG A 81 -38.88 -18.63 -18.46
CA ARG A 81 -39.99 -17.63 -18.38
C ARG A 81 -39.52 -16.16 -18.46
N ASP A 82 -40.26 -15.46 -19.31
CA ASP A 82 -40.27 -14.04 -19.66
C ASP A 82 -40.58 -13.12 -18.44
N CYS A 83 -40.42 -11.78 -18.45
CA CYS A 83 -41.08 -10.89 -19.43
C CYS A 83 -40.69 -9.40 -19.32
N CYS A 84 -41.20 -8.65 -20.30
CA CYS A 84 -41.38 -7.19 -20.39
C CYS A 84 -40.19 -6.30 -20.80
N ALA A 85 -40.36 -5.68 -21.97
CA ALA A 85 -39.54 -4.61 -22.54
C ALA A 85 -40.27 -3.26 -22.47
N SER A 86 -39.54 -2.16 -22.67
CA SER A 86 -40.08 -0.99 -23.40
C SER A 86 -38.95 -0.16 -24.01
N THR A 87 -39.19 0.36 -25.21
CA THR A 87 -38.31 1.24 -25.96
C THR A 87 -38.64 2.71 -25.68
N SER A 88 -37.65 3.59 -25.67
CA SER A 88 -37.84 5.02 -25.91
C SER A 88 -36.65 5.64 -26.63
N THR A 89 -36.91 6.75 -27.29
CA THR A 89 -36.10 7.32 -28.37
C THR A 89 -35.28 8.54 -27.94
N GLY A 90 -34.11 8.71 -28.58
CA GLY A 90 -33.65 10.04 -28.99
C GLY A 90 -32.68 10.81 -28.09
N THR A 91 -31.69 11.42 -28.76
CA THR A 91 -30.87 12.58 -28.37
C THR A 91 -29.74 12.39 -27.34
N ASP A 92 -28.53 12.63 -27.86
CA ASP A 92 -27.36 13.24 -27.23
C ASP A 92 -27.05 12.93 -25.77
N LYS A 93 -26.26 11.87 -25.58
CA LYS A 93 -25.40 11.73 -24.39
C LYS A 93 -24.00 11.36 -24.83
N GLN A 94 -23.02 12.12 -24.31
CA GLN A 94 -21.60 11.89 -24.49
C GLN A 94 -21.29 10.40 -24.26
N ASN A 95 -20.44 9.83 -25.11
CA ASN A 95 -20.10 8.41 -25.07
C ASN A 95 -19.10 8.13 -23.93
N VAL A 96 -19.53 8.40 -22.70
CA VAL A 96 -18.81 8.08 -21.46
C VAL A 96 -18.68 6.57 -21.42
N LEU A 97 -17.48 6.09 -21.72
CA LEU A 97 -17.17 4.68 -21.86
C LEU A 97 -17.31 3.99 -20.50
N LYS A 98 -18.52 3.51 -20.17
CA LYS A 98 -18.78 2.79 -18.92
C LYS A 98 -17.97 1.51 -18.90
N ILE A 99 -16.81 1.54 -18.24
CA ILE A 99 -15.97 0.36 -18.03
C ILE A 99 -16.64 -0.49 -16.92
N PRO A 100 -17.15 -1.70 -17.22
CA PRO A 100 -17.73 -2.55 -16.19
C PRO A 100 -16.61 -3.06 -15.27
N LYS A 101 -16.88 -3.11 -13.95
CA LYS A 101 -15.89 -3.53 -12.93
C LYS A 101 -15.32 -4.94 -13.17
N GLU A 102 -16.05 -5.80 -13.88
CA GLU A 102 -15.63 -7.16 -14.24
C GLU A 102 -14.50 -7.20 -15.30
N SER A 103 -14.22 -6.08 -15.98
CA SER A 103 -13.16 -5.94 -17.00
C SER A 103 -11.73 -5.91 -16.44
N ALA A 104 -11.53 -5.98 -15.12
CA ALA A 104 -10.21 -5.87 -14.50
C ALA A 104 -9.22 -6.98 -14.91
N ARG A 105 -9.72 -8.14 -15.38
CA ARG A 105 -8.91 -9.34 -15.65
C ARG A 105 -7.99 -9.25 -16.87
N SER A 106 -8.30 -8.37 -17.83
CA SER A 106 -7.38 -7.93 -18.89
C SER A 106 -8.00 -6.76 -19.66
N MET A 107 -7.36 -5.59 -19.66
CA MET A 107 -7.77 -4.55 -20.61
C MET A 107 -7.20 -4.86 -22.00
N ASP A 108 -8.07 -4.92 -23.01
CA ASP A 108 -7.67 -5.26 -24.38
C ASP A 108 -6.60 -4.30 -24.93
N SER A 109 -5.59 -4.85 -25.59
CA SER A 109 -4.48 -4.07 -26.16
C SER A 109 -4.95 -2.97 -27.13
N ALA A 110 -6.08 -3.16 -27.80
CA ALA A 110 -6.72 -2.15 -28.64
C ALA A 110 -7.23 -0.95 -27.81
N LYS A 111 -7.96 -1.21 -26.73
CA LYS A 111 -8.48 -0.20 -25.80
C LYS A 111 -7.37 0.55 -25.06
N VAL A 112 -6.28 -0.13 -24.71
CA VAL A 112 -5.07 0.53 -24.17
C VAL A 112 -4.49 1.53 -25.19
N LYS A 113 -4.41 1.16 -26.47
CA LYS A 113 -3.90 2.05 -27.53
C LYS A 113 -4.81 3.26 -27.78
N GLU A 114 -6.13 3.04 -27.78
CA GLU A 114 -7.13 4.11 -27.90
C GLU A 114 -7.01 5.12 -26.75
N LEU A 115 -6.94 4.65 -25.49
CA LEU A 115 -6.71 5.50 -24.33
C LEU A 115 -5.38 6.27 -24.42
N LEU A 116 -4.30 5.64 -24.88
CA LEU A 116 -3.01 6.31 -25.07
C LEU A 116 -3.00 7.36 -26.20
N GLN A 117 -3.98 7.32 -27.12
CA GLN A 117 -4.19 8.36 -28.12
C GLN A 117 -5.09 9.50 -27.60
N SER A 118 -5.91 9.25 -26.58
CA SER A 118 -6.78 10.27 -25.96
C SER A 118 -5.99 11.51 -25.51
N THR A 119 -6.62 12.67 -25.67
CA THR A 119 -6.18 13.96 -25.09
C THR A 119 -6.98 14.36 -23.85
N ASP A 120 -8.02 13.60 -23.49
CA ASP A 120 -8.86 13.84 -22.33
C ASP A 120 -8.20 13.29 -21.05
N ILE A 121 -7.64 14.19 -20.24
CA ILE A 121 -7.01 13.86 -18.95
C ILE A 121 -8.04 13.32 -17.95
N SER A 122 -9.29 13.80 -17.98
CA SER A 122 -10.34 13.35 -17.07
C SER A 122 -10.71 11.90 -17.33
N LEU A 123 -10.90 11.53 -18.60
CA LEU A 123 -11.12 10.13 -19.02
C LEU A 123 -9.97 9.21 -18.57
N LEU A 124 -8.72 9.67 -18.66
CA LEU A 124 -7.55 8.92 -18.21
C LEU A 124 -7.51 8.76 -16.69
N LYS A 125 -7.78 9.83 -15.92
CA LYS A 125 -7.87 9.77 -14.45
C LYS A 125 -9.04 8.91 -13.97
N ASP A 126 -10.19 8.95 -14.63
CA ASP A 126 -11.34 8.08 -14.31
C ASP A 126 -11.08 6.62 -14.64
N THR A 127 -10.39 6.34 -15.75
CA THR A 127 -9.91 4.98 -16.05
C THR A 127 -8.96 4.50 -14.97
N LEU A 128 -8.03 5.34 -14.51
CA LEU A 128 -7.09 5.00 -13.43
C LEU A 128 -7.80 4.72 -12.09
N ARG A 129 -8.87 5.44 -11.75
CA ARG A 129 -9.68 5.18 -10.53
C ARG A 129 -10.24 3.77 -10.47
N VAL A 130 -10.67 3.20 -11.61
CA VAL A 130 -11.13 1.80 -11.71
C VAL A 130 -10.00 0.80 -11.41
N TYR A 131 -8.75 1.22 -11.55
CA TYR A 131 -7.54 0.41 -11.46
C TYR A 131 -6.63 0.79 -10.27
N GLN A 132 -7.09 1.63 -9.34
CA GLN A 132 -6.35 2.01 -8.14
C GLN A 132 -6.45 0.95 -7.03
N ASP A 133 -7.61 0.31 -6.89
CA ASP A 133 -7.89 -0.71 -5.88
C ASP A 133 -7.40 -2.09 -6.34
N VAL A 134 -6.09 -2.33 -6.26
CA VAL A 134 -5.51 -3.66 -6.50
C VAL A 134 -5.87 -4.57 -5.33
N ASN A 135 -6.69 -5.59 -5.55
CA ASN A 135 -7.03 -6.54 -4.49
C ASN A 135 -5.76 -7.33 -4.10
N PRO A 136 -5.30 -7.33 -2.83
CA PRO A 136 -4.04 -7.97 -2.43
C PRO A 136 -4.00 -9.49 -2.63
N GLU A 137 -5.13 -10.13 -2.94
CA GLU A 137 -5.22 -11.55 -3.33
C GLU A 137 -4.89 -11.82 -4.82
N GLU A 138 -4.68 -10.79 -5.65
CA GLU A 138 -4.41 -10.97 -7.08
C GLU A 138 -3.09 -11.68 -7.40
N ASP A 139 -3.07 -12.35 -8.55
CA ASP A 139 -1.87 -13.00 -9.06
C ASP A 139 -0.79 -11.95 -9.32
N ALA A 140 0.45 -12.17 -8.87
CA ALA A 140 1.55 -11.20 -9.01
C ALA A 140 1.83 -10.78 -10.47
N ARG A 141 1.39 -11.57 -11.46
CA ARG A 141 1.42 -11.20 -12.90
C ARG A 141 0.38 -10.15 -13.27
N GLN A 142 -0.82 -10.23 -12.69
CA GLN A 142 -1.90 -9.25 -12.90
C GLN A 142 -1.50 -7.92 -12.27
N GLN A 143 -0.99 -7.94 -11.03
CA GLN A 143 -0.41 -6.76 -10.38
C GLN A 143 0.69 -6.11 -11.23
N GLU A 144 1.63 -6.88 -11.79
CA GLU A 144 2.69 -6.37 -12.68
C GLU A 144 2.13 -5.75 -13.98
N GLN A 145 1.06 -6.34 -14.55
CA GLN A 145 0.38 -5.79 -15.73
C GLN A 145 -0.38 -4.49 -15.41
N LEU A 146 -1.03 -4.44 -14.25
CA LEU A 146 -1.78 -3.29 -13.77
C LEU A 146 -0.87 -2.08 -13.49
N LEU A 147 0.27 -2.32 -12.81
CA LEU A 147 1.30 -1.30 -12.61
C LEU A 147 1.87 -0.76 -13.93
N LYS A 148 2.10 -1.63 -14.92
CA LYS A 148 2.52 -1.19 -16.27
C LYS A 148 1.46 -0.34 -16.96
N LEU A 149 0.18 -0.70 -16.82
CA LEU A 149 -0.92 0.12 -17.34
C LEU A 149 -0.98 1.49 -16.66
N GLN A 150 -0.89 1.52 -15.32
CA GLN A 150 -0.86 2.77 -14.56
C GLN A 150 0.32 3.66 -15.00
N ILE A 151 1.53 3.10 -15.17
CA ILE A 151 2.70 3.82 -15.68
C ILE A 151 2.43 4.42 -17.06
N LEU A 152 1.84 3.65 -17.99
CA LEU A 152 1.52 4.12 -19.34
C LEU A 152 0.50 5.27 -19.33
N LEU A 153 -0.59 5.14 -18.55
CA LEU A 153 -1.63 6.16 -18.45
C LEU A 153 -1.11 7.43 -17.76
N TRP A 154 -0.37 7.32 -16.65
CA TRP A 154 0.24 8.48 -15.99
C TRP A 154 1.33 9.15 -16.84
N SER A 155 2.09 8.38 -17.64
CA SER A 155 3.04 8.98 -18.60
C SER A 155 2.32 9.77 -19.69
N ARG A 156 1.13 9.31 -20.14
CA ARG A 156 0.30 10.05 -21.10
C ARG A 156 -0.29 11.32 -20.47
N ILE A 157 -0.81 11.24 -19.24
CA ILE A 157 -1.30 12.41 -18.50
C ILE A 157 -0.18 13.44 -18.33
N LEU A 158 1.00 13.02 -17.85
CA LEU A 158 2.16 13.90 -17.68
C LEU A 158 2.56 14.60 -18.98
N HIS A 159 2.59 13.88 -20.10
CA HIS A 159 2.91 14.48 -21.41
C HIS A 159 1.86 15.51 -21.85
N LEU A 160 0.56 15.26 -21.61
CA LEU A 160 -0.50 16.22 -21.91
C LEU A 160 -0.38 17.47 -21.03
N GLN A 161 -0.12 17.30 -19.73
CA GLN A 161 0.09 18.39 -18.77
C GLN A 161 1.30 19.25 -19.13
N GLN A 162 2.43 18.65 -19.51
CA GLN A 162 3.64 19.38 -19.90
C GLN A 162 3.49 20.17 -21.20
N ASN A 163 2.57 19.78 -22.08
CA ASN A 163 2.29 20.48 -23.34
C ASN A 163 1.22 21.58 -23.19
N ASP A 164 0.46 21.61 -22.09
CA ASP A 164 -0.55 22.64 -21.84
C ASP A 164 0.07 23.82 -21.06
N PRO A 165 0.23 25.01 -21.65
CA PRO A 165 0.82 26.16 -20.98
C PRO A 165 -0.03 26.70 -19.81
N ASN A 166 -1.29 26.25 -19.67
CA ASN A 166 -2.17 26.62 -18.56
C ASN A 166 -2.22 25.54 -17.47
N CYS A 167 -1.48 24.44 -17.60
CA CYS A 167 -1.50 23.36 -16.62
C CYS A 167 -0.96 23.85 -15.26
N ASN A 168 -1.66 23.49 -14.18
CA ASN A 168 -1.21 23.77 -12.83
C ASN A 168 0.07 22.94 -12.54
N PRO A 169 1.20 23.56 -12.13
CA PRO A 169 2.41 22.84 -11.78
C PRO A 169 2.21 21.76 -10.70
N LEU A 170 1.20 21.91 -9.83
CA LEU A 170 0.85 20.89 -8.84
C LEU A 170 0.31 19.59 -9.47
N ASP A 171 -0.41 19.67 -10.59
CA ASP A 171 -0.93 18.49 -11.30
C ASP A 171 0.21 17.71 -11.98
N ILE A 172 1.27 18.40 -12.39
CA ILE A 172 2.51 17.80 -12.91
C ILE A 172 3.26 17.06 -11.78
N VAL A 173 3.35 17.68 -10.60
CA VAL A 173 3.93 17.06 -9.39
C VAL A 173 3.12 15.82 -8.96
N GLU A 174 1.79 15.89 -8.98
CA GLU A 174 0.89 14.76 -8.71
C GLU A 174 1.18 13.57 -9.66
N SER A 175 1.28 13.81 -10.96
CA SER A 175 1.62 12.79 -11.96
C SER A 175 2.98 12.13 -11.69
N TYR A 176 4.00 12.91 -11.30
CA TYR A 176 5.30 12.36 -10.90
C TYR A 176 5.23 11.51 -9.62
N HIS A 177 4.41 11.89 -8.63
CA HIS A 177 4.18 11.08 -7.42
C HIS A 177 3.49 9.75 -7.72
N HIS A 178 2.54 9.73 -8.66
CA HIS A 178 1.91 8.48 -9.07
C HIS A 178 2.88 7.59 -9.85
N LEU A 179 3.64 8.16 -10.80
CA LEU A 179 4.68 7.40 -11.51
C LEU A 179 5.73 6.83 -10.56
N SER A 180 6.22 7.60 -9.57
CA SER A 180 7.23 7.12 -8.63
C SER A 180 6.71 5.95 -7.78
N ARG A 181 5.48 6.06 -7.24
CA ARG A 181 4.81 4.97 -6.52
C ARG A 181 4.67 3.72 -7.38
N CYS A 182 4.23 3.84 -8.64
CA CYS A 182 4.14 2.69 -9.53
C CYS A 182 5.52 2.05 -9.80
N TRP A 183 6.58 2.85 -9.98
CA TRP A 183 7.95 2.33 -10.14
C TRP A 183 8.49 1.66 -8.87
N MET A 184 8.18 2.18 -7.68
CA MET A 184 8.49 1.54 -6.39
C MET A 184 7.76 0.20 -6.24
N SER A 185 6.47 0.12 -6.58
CA SER A 185 5.72 -1.14 -6.58
C SER A 185 6.29 -2.18 -7.56
N MET A 186 6.86 -1.72 -8.67
CA MET A 186 7.59 -2.54 -9.65
C MET A 186 9.01 -2.94 -9.20
N GLY A 187 9.51 -2.39 -8.09
CA GLY A 187 10.88 -2.62 -7.60
C GLY A 187 11.98 -1.82 -8.31
N ASP A 188 11.62 -0.83 -9.14
CA ASP A 188 12.59 0.04 -9.82
C ASP A 188 12.70 1.40 -9.10
N THR A 189 13.36 1.37 -7.94
CA THR A 189 13.63 2.56 -7.13
C THR A 189 14.43 3.61 -7.88
N THR A 190 15.28 3.22 -8.84
CA THR A 190 16.09 4.16 -9.62
C THR A 190 15.23 5.06 -10.50
N LYS A 191 14.23 4.50 -11.19
CA LYS A 191 13.25 5.29 -11.95
C LYS A 191 12.36 6.11 -11.04
N ALA A 192 11.94 5.57 -9.90
CA ALA A 192 11.11 6.30 -8.93
C ALA A 192 11.81 7.57 -8.41
N ILE A 193 13.07 7.46 -7.98
CA ILE A 193 13.90 8.61 -7.57
C ILE A 193 14.07 9.60 -8.73
N GLY A 194 14.23 9.12 -9.97
CA GLY A 194 14.25 9.96 -11.16
C GLY A 194 12.98 10.80 -11.34
N GLN A 195 11.79 10.19 -11.22
CA GLN A 195 10.52 10.92 -11.29
C GLN A 195 10.37 11.94 -10.16
N LEU A 196 10.78 11.58 -8.94
CA LEU A 196 10.70 12.48 -7.79
C LEU A 196 11.68 13.66 -7.88
N ARG A 197 12.85 13.48 -8.49
CA ARG A 197 13.76 14.59 -8.80
C ARG A 197 13.16 15.56 -9.82
N HIS A 198 12.39 15.07 -10.79
CA HIS A 198 11.62 15.96 -11.67
C HIS A 198 10.50 16.69 -10.92
N ALA A 199 9.80 16.03 -9.99
CA ALA A 199 8.83 16.70 -9.12
C ALA A 199 9.47 17.82 -8.27
N LEU A 200 10.67 17.60 -7.69
CA LEU A 200 11.42 18.63 -6.99
C LEU A 200 11.87 19.77 -7.93
N ALA A 201 12.20 19.49 -9.19
CA ALA A 201 12.55 20.54 -10.15
C ALA A 201 11.35 21.45 -10.49
N VAL A 202 10.11 20.94 -10.39
CA VAL A 202 8.88 21.74 -10.51
C VAL A 202 8.55 22.46 -9.19
N GLN A 203 8.74 21.80 -8.05
CA GLN A 203 8.47 22.37 -6.72
C GLN A 203 9.47 21.85 -5.66
N ALA A 204 10.55 22.61 -5.44
CA ALA A 204 11.70 22.19 -4.63
C ALA A 204 11.33 21.82 -3.17
N ASP A 205 10.42 22.57 -2.56
CA ASP A 205 10.10 22.43 -1.14
C ASP A 205 8.75 21.72 -0.90
N ASN A 206 8.39 20.76 -1.77
CA ASN A 206 7.19 19.96 -1.60
C ASN A 206 7.45 18.81 -0.60
N CYS A 207 6.93 18.95 0.63
CA CYS A 207 7.16 17.96 1.71
C CYS A 207 6.75 16.52 1.32
N GLN A 208 5.72 16.35 0.51
CA GLN A 208 5.26 15.02 0.07
C GLN A 208 6.25 14.40 -0.94
N THR A 209 6.84 15.20 -1.83
CA THR A 209 7.94 14.74 -2.70
C THR A 209 9.16 14.31 -1.87
N LEU A 210 9.50 15.05 -0.82
CA LEU A 210 10.62 14.72 0.08
C LEU A 210 10.35 13.41 0.85
N GLN A 211 9.13 13.19 1.36
CA GLN A 211 8.74 11.92 1.98
C GLN A 211 8.80 10.75 0.99
N LEU A 212 8.30 10.91 -0.24
CA LEU A 212 8.37 9.86 -1.25
C LEU A 212 9.82 9.55 -1.70
N LEU A 213 10.73 10.51 -1.62
CA LEU A 213 12.17 10.27 -1.83
C LEU A 213 12.76 9.45 -0.69
N SER A 214 12.42 9.79 0.57
CA SER A 214 12.77 8.98 1.74
C SER A 214 12.29 7.53 1.58
N ASP A 215 11.01 7.31 1.25
CA ASP A 215 10.44 5.97 1.04
C ASP A 215 11.14 5.21 -0.11
N ALA A 216 11.55 5.91 -1.18
CA ALA A 216 12.27 5.32 -2.30
C ALA A 216 13.71 4.93 -1.94
N HIS A 217 14.42 5.75 -1.16
CA HIS A 217 15.76 5.45 -0.66
C HIS A 217 15.72 4.31 0.37
N LEU A 218 14.74 4.31 1.28
CA LEU A 218 14.47 3.20 2.21
C LEU A 218 14.20 1.88 1.47
N SER A 219 13.42 1.94 0.37
CA SER A 219 13.15 0.78 -0.49
C SER A 219 14.41 0.24 -1.18
N SER A 220 15.45 1.06 -1.37
CA SER A 220 16.79 0.62 -1.83
C SER A 220 17.77 0.26 -0.71
N ALA A 221 17.34 0.26 0.55
CA ALA A 221 18.19 0.10 1.74
C ALA A 221 19.31 1.16 1.88
N ASP A 222 19.09 2.35 1.30
CA ASP A 222 19.94 3.53 1.44
C ASP A 222 19.42 4.37 2.61
N TYR A 223 19.73 3.91 3.83
CA TYR A 223 19.15 4.46 5.06
C TYR A 223 19.59 5.90 5.35
N GLU A 224 20.84 6.28 5.06
CA GLU A 224 21.32 7.64 5.32
C GLU A 224 20.60 8.65 4.42
N SER A 225 20.47 8.38 3.12
CA SER A 225 19.68 9.23 2.23
C SER A 225 18.21 9.28 2.63
N ALA A 226 17.64 8.17 3.12
CA ALA A 226 16.26 8.15 3.60
C ALA A 226 16.05 9.07 4.81
N ILE A 227 16.97 9.01 5.80
CA ILE A 227 16.99 9.92 6.96
C ILE A 227 17.09 11.38 6.48
N ASP A 228 18.09 11.70 5.64
CA ASP A 228 18.32 13.05 5.09
C ASP A 228 17.07 13.66 4.44
N TRP A 229 16.36 12.88 3.62
CA TRP A 229 15.14 13.34 2.94
C TRP A 229 13.96 13.48 3.90
N GLN A 230 13.83 12.58 4.87
CA GLN A 230 12.77 12.62 5.86
C GLN A 230 12.93 13.79 6.85
N GLU A 231 14.15 14.09 7.28
CA GLU A 231 14.44 15.26 8.13
C GLU A 231 14.16 16.57 7.39
N LYS A 232 14.55 16.69 6.11
CA LYS A 232 14.17 17.84 5.26
C LYS A 232 12.66 17.98 5.14
N ALA A 233 11.92 16.87 4.99
CA ALA A 233 10.47 16.89 4.97
C ALA A 233 9.90 17.41 6.30
N ILE A 234 10.35 16.88 7.44
CA ILE A 234 9.91 17.27 8.79
C ILE A 234 10.16 18.77 9.03
N ASN A 235 11.37 19.26 8.74
CA ASN A 235 11.73 20.67 8.92
C ASN A 235 10.81 21.58 8.10
N GLY A 236 10.60 21.27 6.82
CA GLY A 236 9.68 22.01 5.95
C GLY A 236 8.21 21.93 6.36
N MET A 237 7.78 20.89 7.09
CA MET A 237 6.44 20.83 7.69
C MET A 237 6.33 21.72 8.94
N GLN A 238 7.36 21.75 9.78
CA GLN A 238 7.40 22.56 10.99
C GLN A 238 7.46 24.07 10.68
N GLU A 239 8.32 24.48 9.74
CA GLU A 239 8.42 25.87 9.28
C GLU A 239 7.09 26.40 8.73
N ARG A 240 6.36 25.56 7.99
CA ARG A 240 5.04 25.89 7.41
C ARG A 240 3.89 25.80 8.41
N ARG A 241 4.16 25.51 9.70
CA ARG A 241 3.17 25.29 10.76
C ARG A 241 2.07 24.31 10.34
N LYS A 242 2.44 23.20 9.69
CA LYS A 242 1.49 22.12 9.42
C LYS A 242 0.95 21.51 10.72
N ASP A 243 -0.25 20.96 10.61
CA ASP A 243 -0.96 20.31 11.71
C ASP A 243 -0.07 19.31 12.46
N GLY A 244 -0.15 19.30 13.80
CA GLY A 244 0.68 18.44 14.65
C GLY A 244 0.60 16.96 14.29
N ALA A 245 -0.56 16.49 13.81
CA ALA A 245 -0.75 15.14 13.29
C ALA A 245 0.13 14.83 12.05
N SER A 246 0.28 15.77 11.11
CA SER A 246 1.17 15.60 9.93
C SER A 246 2.64 15.49 10.34
N VAL A 247 3.05 16.29 11.34
CA VAL A 247 4.41 16.27 11.88
C VAL A 247 4.67 14.98 12.68
N CYS A 248 3.70 14.56 13.50
CA CYS A 248 3.70 13.29 14.22
C CYS A 248 3.88 12.09 13.27
N PHE A 249 3.08 12.01 12.20
CA PHE A 249 3.22 10.99 11.16
C PHE A 249 4.60 10.99 10.50
N ALA A 250 5.14 12.17 10.18
CA ALA A 250 6.47 12.28 9.59
C ALA A 250 7.60 11.78 10.54
N TYR A 251 7.47 11.99 11.86
CA TYR A 251 8.34 11.37 12.86
C TYR A 251 8.12 9.86 12.98
N GLY A 252 6.88 9.37 12.85
CA GLY A 252 6.55 7.95 12.75
C GLY A 252 7.34 7.24 11.64
N ASN A 253 7.36 7.83 10.44
CA ASN A 253 8.14 7.32 9.31
C ASN A 253 9.65 7.39 9.57
N LEU A 254 10.16 8.45 10.19
CA LEU A 254 11.59 8.54 10.54
C LEU A 254 11.99 7.45 11.55
N GLY A 255 11.15 7.18 12.55
CA GLY A 255 11.35 6.06 13.47
C GLY A 255 11.36 4.70 12.78
N ALA A 256 10.51 4.50 11.77
CA ALA A 256 10.51 3.30 10.94
C ALA A 256 11.80 3.13 10.10
N ILE A 257 12.42 4.23 9.64
CA ILE A 257 13.72 4.19 8.93
C ILE A 257 14.84 3.77 9.88
N PHE A 258 14.89 4.34 11.09
CA PHE A 258 15.88 3.95 12.12
C PHE A 258 15.69 2.48 12.56
N GLU A 259 14.44 2.02 12.75
CA GLU A 259 14.15 0.61 13.01
C GLU A 259 14.64 -0.30 11.87
N ALA A 260 14.41 0.10 10.61
CA ALA A 260 14.87 -0.67 9.45
C ALA A 260 16.39 -0.66 9.25
N LYS A 261 17.08 0.35 9.79
CA LYS A 261 18.55 0.44 9.91
C LYS A 261 19.10 -0.41 11.07
N GLY A 262 18.24 -0.80 12.02
CA GLY A 262 18.60 -1.54 13.24
C GLY A 262 18.98 -0.65 14.43
N ASP A 263 18.78 0.66 14.34
CA ASP A 263 19.07 1.63 15.40
C ASP A 263 17.82 1.88 16.24
N PHE A 264 17.53 0.96 17.17
CA PHE A 264 16.34 1.02 17.99
C PHE A 264 16.35 2.18 19.00
N GLU A 265 17.53 2.64 19.43
CA GLU A 265 17.66 3.77 20.36
C GLU A 265 17.26 5.09 19.70
N GLN A 266 17.77 5.36 18.49
CA GLN A 266 17.34 6.53 17.72
C GLN A 266 15.88 6.42 17.29
N ALA A 267 15.41 5.23 16.90
CA ALA A 267 14.00 5.02 16.56
C ALA A 267 13.07 5.41 17.73
N ILE A 268 13.37 4.97 18.96
CA ILE A 268 12.61 5.33 20.17
C ILE A 268 12.66 6.85 20.42
N ALA A 269 13.85 7.47 20.37
CA ALA A 269 13.99 8.91 20.62
C ALA A 269 13.22 9.78 19.60
N VAL A 270 13.25 9.38 18.33
CA VAL A 270 12.52 10.03 17.22
C VAL A 270 11.01 9.88 17.38
N LEU A 271 10.52 8.69 17.75
CA LEU A 271 9.09 8.47 17.98
C LEU A 271 8.57 9.26 19.18
N GLN A 272 9.32 9.29 20.29
CA GLN A 272 9.00 10.12 21.46
C GLN A 272 8.98 11.63 21.11
N LYS A 273 9.90 12.09 20.24
CA LYS A 273 9.84 13.46 19.72
C LYS A 273 8.58 13.68 18.88
N GLY A 274 8.17 12.73 18.04
CA GLY A 274 6.92 12.77 17.28
C GLY A 274 5.68 12.85 18.18
N GLN A 275 5.66 12.09 19.26
CA GLN A 275 4.60 12.07 20.27
C GLN A 275 4.37 13.47 20.91
N SER A 276 5.38 14.33 20.98
CA SER A 276 5.23 15.71 21.48
C SER A 276 4.49 16.67 20.53
N PHE A 277 4.37 16.32 19.25
CA PHE A 277 3.57 17.06 18.26
C PHE A 277 2.12 16.57 18.18
N TRP A 278 1.81 15.48 18.88
CA TRP A 278 0.44 15.02 19.04
C TRP A 278 -0.36 16.03 19.89
N PRO A 279 -1.50 16.58 19.42
CA PRO A 279 -2.33 17.46 20.24
C PRO A 279 -2.85 16.73 21.49
N SER A 280 -2.20 16.97 22.61
CA SER A 280 -2.60 16.48 23.94
C SER A 280 -3.62 17.39 24.64
N ASP A 281 -4.15 18.40 23.95
CA ASP A 281 -5.13 19.32 24.53
C ASP A 281 -6.46 18.60 24.79
N ASN A 282 -6.85 18.57 26.07
CA ASN A 282 -8.03 17.92 26.65
C ASN A 282 -9.39 18.50 26.18
N ASN A 283 -9.47 19.07 24.98
CA ASN A 283 -10.68 19.67 24.40
C ASN A 283 -10.91 19.31 22.92
N VAL A 284 -9.99 18.60 22.25
CA VAL A 284 -10.25 17.96 20.95
C VAL A 284 -10.23 16.45 21.15
N ALA A 285 -11.36 15.93 21.65
CA ALA A 285 -11.52 14.52 21.99
C ALA A 285 -11.72 13.64 20.74
N LEU A 286 -10.67 13.46 19.93
CA LEU A 286 -10.50 12.29 19.05
C LEU A 286 -8.98 12.01 18.89
N PRO A 287 -8.44 10.86 19.37
CA PRO A 287 -7.15 10.37 18.89
C PRO A 287 -7.18 10.18 17.37
N THR A 288 -6.09 10.46 16.65
CA THR A 288 -5.98 10.08 15.22
C THR A 288 -5.25 8.75 15.06
N GLY A 289 -5.42 8.11 13.90
CA GLY A 289 -4.79 6.83 13.60
C GLY A 289 -3.28 6.91 13.67
N GLU A 290 -2.67 7.98 13.15
CA GLU A 290 -1.23 8.14 13.03
C GLU A 290 -0.52 8.17 14.40
N ALA A 291 -1.17 8.70 15.43
CA ALA A 291 -0.62 8.71 16.79
C ALA A 291 -0.89 7.43 17.58
N ALA A 292 -2.01 6.75 17.28
CA ALA A 292 -2.23 5.40 17.77
C ALA A 292 -1.16 4.46 17.21
N ASP A 293 -0.93 4.51 15.90
CA ASP A 293 0.11 3.80 15.17
C ASP A 293 1.51 4.11 15.76
N LEU A 294 1.88 5.38 15.93
CA LEU A 294 3.16 5.78 16.54
C LEU A 294 3.36 5.16 17.93
N ALA A 295 2.32 5.15 18.77
CA ALA A 295 2.35 4.53 20.09
C ALA A 295 2.48 2.99 20.03
N VAL A 296 1.84 2.31 19.06
CA VAL A 296 2.06 0.87 18.81
C VAL A 296 3.54 0.61 18.49
N ARG A 297 4.12 1.35 17.53
CA ARG A 297 5.51 1.15 17.11
C ARG A 297 6.49 1.42 18.25
N LEU A 298 6.27 2.48 19.02
CA LEU A 298 7.06 2.80 20.21
C LEU A 298 6.97 1.67 21.25
N GLY A 299 5.77 1.16 21.52
CA GLY A 299 5.55 0.01 22.41
C GLY A 299 6.30 -1.26 21.95
N MET A 300 6.19 -1.62 20.67
CA MET A 300 6.90 -2.77 20.09
C MET A 300 8.43 -2.62 20.15
N LEU A 301 8.97 -1.42 19.95
CA LEU A 301 10.41 -1.16 20.06
C LEU A 301 10.89 -1.23 21.52
N LEU A 302 10.11 -0.72 22.47
CA LEU A 302 10.40 -0.84 23.89
C LEU A 302 10.37 -2.30 24.36
N GLU A 303 9.45 -3.11 23.83
CA GLU A 303 9.40 -4.55 24.08
C GLU A 303 10.66 -5.27 23.55
N LYS A 304 11.06 -4.99 22.30
CA LYS A 304 12.31 -5.51 21.70
C LYS A 304 13.55 -5.13 22.51
N MET A 305 13.56 -3.96 23.14
CA MET A 305 14.62 -3.47 24.03
C MET A 305 14.51 -3.98 25.48
N GLY A 306 13.57 -4.87 25.80
CA GLY A 306 13.35 -5.41 27.15
C GLY A 306 12.77 -4.42 28.16
N GLN A 307 12.31 -3.25 27.71
CA GLN A 307 11.69 -2.21 28.55
C GLN A 307 10.18 -2.45 28.72
N TYR A 308 9.81 -3.67 29.12
CA TYR A 308 8.42 -4.17 29.14
C TYR A 308 7.45 -3.26 29.91
N THR A 309 7.89 -2.66 31.03
CA THR A 309 7.06 -1.74 31.83
C THR A 309 6.65 -0.48 31.05
N LYS A 310 7.52 0.04 30.18
CA LYS A 310 7.20 1.17 29.29
C LYS A 310 6.42 0.70 28.06
N ALA A 311 6.76 -0.46 27.51
CA ALA A 311 6.01 -1.06 26.40
C ALA A 311 4.52 -1.24 26.75
N VAL A 312 4.22 -1.77 27.94
CA VAL A 312 2.85 -1.90 28.46
C VAL A 312 2.15 -0.54 28.56
N GLN A 313 2.84 0.54 28.95
CA GLN A 313 2.26 1.88 29.03
C GLN A 313 1.86 2.41 27.65
N GLU A 314 2.78 2.37 26.67
CA GLU A 314 2.53 2.85 25.30
C GLU A 314 1.48 2.00 24.57
N LEU A 315 1.56 0.66 24.67
CA LEU A 315 0.55 -0.25 24.10
C LEU A 315 -0.83 -0.06 24.75
N THR A 316 -0.90 0.28 26.04
CA THR A 316 -2.18 0.62 26.70
C THR A 316 -2.78 1.91 26.16
N VAL A 317 -1.96 2.92 25.86
CA VAL A 317 -2.40 4.17 25.23
C VAL A 317 -2.88 3.88 23.81
N ALA A 318 -2.07 3.21 23.00
CA ALA A 318 -2.38 2.84 21.62
C ALA A 318 -3.69 2.04 21.51
N HIS A 319 -3.89 1.01 22.35
CA HIS A 319 -5.11 0.20 22.36
C HIS A 319 -6.35 1.05 22.63
N LYS A 320 -6.30 1.95 23.62
CA LYS A 320 -7.43 2.88 23.92
C LYS A 320 -7.74 3.79 22.74
N MET A 321 -6.71 4.28 22.03
CA MET A 321 -6.87 5.12 20.85
C MET A 321 -7.52 4.36 19.70
N LEU A 322 -7.04 3.14 19.40
CA LEU A 322 -7.60 2.28 18.34
C LEU A 322 -9.05 1.86 18.62
N VAL A 323 -9.36 1.42 19.85
CA VAL A 323 -10.72 1.06 20.25
C VAL A 323 -11.68 2.24 20.10
N HIS A 324 -11.24 3.46 20.44
CA HIS A 324 -12.05 4.66 20.26
C HIS A 324 -12.28 5.02 18.77
N LEU A 325 -11.25 4.83 17.93
CA LEU A 325 -11.29 5.15 16.50
C LEU A 325 -12.06 4.14 15.65
N LYS A 326 -11.91 2.84 15.93
CA LYS A 326 -12.33 1.73 15.06
C LYS A 326 -13.31 0.76 15.72
N GLY A 327 -13.48 0.86 17.04
CA GLY A 327 -14.32 -0.04 17.84
C GLY A 327 -13.58 -1.25 18.40
N GLU A 328 -14.20 -1.92 19.37
CA GLU A 328 -13.60 -3.05 20.12
C GLU A 328 -13.37 -4.34 19.28
N GLY A 329 -13.91 -4.39 18.06
CA GLY A 329 -13.78 -5.56 17.15
C GLY A 329 -12.94 -5.28 15.91
N ASP A 330 -12.16 -4.20 15.89
CA ASP A 330 -11.21 -3.94 14.81
C ASP A 330 -9.97 -4.83 14.95
N ALA A 331 -9.50 -5.39 13.83
CA ALA A 331 -8.39 -6.33 13.82
C ALA A 331 -7.09 -5.75 14.38
N GLN A 332 -6.82 -4.45 14.21
CA GLN A 332 -5.63 -3.81 14.77
C GLN A 332 -5.78 -3.55 16.27
N ALA A 333 -6.99 -3.25 16.75
CA ALA A 333 -7.25 -3.17 18.19
C ALA A 333 -7.02 -4.54 18.86
N GLU A 334 -7.50 -5.64 18.26
CA GLU A 334 -7.26 -6.99 18.76
C GLU A 334 -5.77 -7.39 18.70
N GLU A 335 -5.03 -7.01 17.66
CA GLU A 335 -3.58 -7.23 17.55
C GLU A 335 -2.80 -6.53 18.67
N VAL A 336 -3.11 -5.25 18.93
CA VAL A 336 -2.46 -4.48 20.00
C VAL A 336 -2.85 -4.99 21.40
N ALA A 337 -4.08 -5.49 21.57
CA ALA A 337 -4.49 -6.16 22.81
C ALA A 337 -3.68 -7.46 23.07
N TYR A 338 -3.33 -8.21 22.02
CA TYR A 338 -2.48 -9.39 22.14
C TYR A 338 -1.02 -9.03 22.50
N LEU A 339 -0.45 -8.00 21.85
CA LEU A 339 0.87 -7.47 22.21
C LEU A 339 0.91 -6.97 23.67
N LEU A 340 -0.16 -6.33 24.13
CA LEU A 340 -0.30 -5.87 25.50
C LEU A 340 -0.35 -7.02 26.52
N ASP A 341 -1.07 -8.12 26.24
CA ASP A 341 -1.04 -9.34 27.07
C ASP A 341 0.39 -9.90 27.11
N MET A 342 1.04 -10.08 25.95
CA MET A 342 2.41 -10.59 25.87
C MET A 342 3.41 -9.74 26.68
N ALA A 343 3.44 -8.43 26.47
CA ALA A 343 4.31 -7.52 27.21
C ALA A 343 4.02 -7.51 28.72
N SER A 344 2.74 -7.62 29.13
CA SER A 344 2.36 -7.69 30.56
C SER A 344 2.86 -8.97 31.24
N ASN A 345 2.76 -10.12 30.57
CA ASN A 345 3.27 -11.40 31.08
C ASN A 345 4.82 -11.43 31.21
N MET A 346 5.54 -10.46 30.64
CA MET A 346 7.00 -10.30 30.77
C MET A 346 7.41 -9.30 31.86
N VAL A 347 6.45 -8.64 32.52
CA VAL A 347 6.66 -7.75 33.69
C VAL A 347 6.46 -8.51 35.01
N GLU A 348 5.65 -9.56 35.01
CA GLU A 348 5.39 -10.47 36.16
C GLU A 348 6.53 -11.49 36.38
#